data_AF-G3I939-F1
#
_entry.id   AF-G3I939-F1
#
_cell.length_a   1.000
_cell.length_b   1.000
_cell.length_c   1.000
_cell.angle_alpha   90.00
_cell.angle_beta   90.00
_cell.angle_gamma   90.00
#
_symmetry.space_group_name_H-M   'P 1'
#
loop_
_entity.id
_entity.type
_entity.pdbx_description
1 polymer ?
#
loop_
_entity_poly.entity_id
_entity_poly.type
_entity_poly.pdbx_seq_one_letter_code
_entity_poly.pdbx_strand_id
1 'polypeptide(L)' 'MACVDVNECEDLNGPAALCANGHCENTEGSYRCHCSPGYVAEPGPPHCAAKE' A
#
# COMPACT_ATOMS: atom_id res chain seq x y z
N MET A 1 -2.24 19.87 -18.72
CA MET A 1 -2.93 18.86 -17.89
C MET A 1 -1.95 18.46 -16.81
N ALA A 2 -2.23 18.76 -15.53
CA ALA A 2 -1.42 18.24 -14.43
C ALA A 2 -1.90 16.82 -14.13
N CYS A 3 -0.99 15.85 -14.04
CA CYS A 3 -1.33 14.57 -13.44
C CYS A 3 -1.48 14.84 -11.94
N VAL A 4 -2.70 14.75 -11.42
CA VAL A 4 -2.92 14.83 -9.98
C VAL A 4 -2.76 13.41 -9.47
N ASP A 5 -1.77 13.21 -8.62
CA ASP A 5 -1.59 11.94 -7.95
C ASP A 5 -2.82 11.61 -7.09
N VAL A 6 -3.32 10.39 -7.22
CA VAL A 6 -4.44 9.91 -6.40
C VAL A 6 -3.82 9.26 -5.18
N ASN A 7 -4.06 9.82 -4.00
CA ASN A 7 -3.57 9.21 -2.77
C ASN A 7 -4.39 7.97 -2.44
N GLU A 8 -3.92 6.79 -2.89
CA GLU A 8 -4.61 5.53 -2.64
C GLU A 8 -4.63 5.18 -1.15
N CYS A 9 -3.66 5.68 -0.36
CA CYS A 9 -3.66 5.51 1.09
C CYS A 9 -4.82 6.23 1.78
N GLU A 10 -5.40 7.25 1.14
CA GLU A 10 -6.57 8.02 1.62
C GLU A 10 -7.87 7.60 0.91
N ASP A 11 -7.84 6.58 0.03
CA ASP A 11 -9.03 6.08 -0.66
C ASP A 11 -10.04 5.43 0.31
N LEU A 12 -11.30 5.29 -0.13
CA LEU A 12 -12.41 4.75 0.67
C LEU A 12 -12.13 3.38 1.32
N ASN A 13 -11.21 2.60 0.76
CA ASN A 13 -10.81 1.30 1.31
C ASN A 13 -9.71 1.42 2.39
N GLY A 14 -9.06 2.57 2.49
CA GLY A 14 -8.04 2.92 3.46
C GLY A 14 -6.72 2.16 3.27
N PRO A 15 -5.68 2.55 4.04
CA PRO A 15 -4.36 1.95 3.94
C PRO A 15 -4.35 0.48 4.39
N ALA A 16 -5.37 0.06 5.16
CA ALA A 16 -5.51 -1.32 5.64
C ALA A 16 -5.95 -2.30 4.53
N ALA A 17 -6.71 -1.85 3.53
CA ALA A 17 -7.09 -2.68 2.39
C ALA A 17 -5.93 -2.85 1.40
N LEU A 18 -5.10 -1.81 1.26
CA LEU A 18 -3.92 -1.83 0.38
C LEU A 18 -2.75 -2.56 1.05
N CYS A 19 -2.44 -2.21 2.30
CA CYS A 19 -1.28 -2.68 3.06
C CYS A 19 -1.72 -3.36 4.38
N ALA A 20 -2.41 -4.49 4.33
CA ALA A 20 -2.77 -5.21 5.56
C ALA A 20 -1.50 -5.67 6.31
N ASN A 21 -1.33 -5.26 7.57
CA ASN A 21 -0.10 -5.46 8.37
C ASN A 21 1.12 -4.62 7.94
N GLY A 22 0.89 -3.48 7.29
CA GLY A 22 1.93 -2.50 6.97
C GLY A 22 1.44 -1.06 7.09
N HIS A 23 2.32 -0.14 6.72
CA HIS A 23 2.03 1.28 6.56
C HIS A 23 2.01 1.64 5.07
N CYS A 24 0.96 2.33 4.63
CA CYS A 24 0.86 2.82 3.26
C CYS A 24 1.57 4.18 3.14
N GLU A 25 2.49 4.29 2.21
CA GLU A 25 3.17 5.53 1.82
C GLU A 25 2.79 5.84 0.37
N ASN A 26 2.03 6.91 0.16
CA ASN A 26 1.69 7.37 -1.19
C ASN A 26 2.91 8.06 -1.83
N THR A 27 3.09 7.82 -3.12
CA THR A 27 4.23 8.27 -3.92
C THR A 27 3.73 8.85 -5.24
N GLU A 28 4.45 9.78 -5.86
CA GLU A 28 3.97 10.35 -7.13
C GLU A 28 3.87 9.27 -8.22
N GLY A 29 2.64 8.96 -8.64
CA GLY A 29 2.25 7.95 -9.61
C GLY A 29 1.90 6.57 -9.05
N SER A 30 2.03 6.32 -7.74
CA SER A 30 1.73 5.01 -7.11
C SER A 30 1.75 5.06 -5.57
N TYR A 31 1.78 3.92 -4.90
CA TYR A 31 2.01 3.82 -3.46
C TYR A 31 2.96 2.67 -3.13
N ARG A 32 3.60 2.76 -1.96
CA ARG A 32 4.44 1.69 -1.40
C ARG A 32 3.90 1.29 -0.04
N CYS A 33 3.85 -0.01 0.19
CA CYS A 33 3.54 -0.56 1.50
C CYS A 33 4.83 -0.88 2.25
N HIS A 34 5.02 -0.24 3.40
CA HIS A 34 6.03 -0.60 4.38
C HIS A 34 5.48 -1.71 5.28
N CYS A 35 5.72 -2.96 4.91
CA CYS A 35 5.23 -4.12 5.65
C CYS A 35 5.95 -4.26 7.00
N SER A 36 5.21 -4.70 8.03
CA SER A 36 5.79 -5.02 9.34
C SER A 36 6.83 -6.15 9.22
N PRO A 37 7.83 -6.22 10.13
CA PRO A 37 8.80 -7.32 10.12
C PRO A 37 8.08 -8.69 10.19
N GLY A 38 8.40 -9.57 9.23
CA GLY A 38 7.73 -10.86 9.01
C GLY A 38 6.77 -10.88 7.81
N TYR A 39 6.45 -9.70 7.26
CA TYR A 39 5.60 -9.55 6.07
C TYR A 39 6.42 -9.01 4.90
N VAL A 40 6.03 -9.40 3.68
CA VAL A 40 6.67 -8.98 2.43
C VAL A 40 5.67 -8.38 1.46
N ALA A 41 6.17 -7.46 0.63
CA ALA A 41 5.39 -6.86 -0.43
C ALA A 41 5.11 -7.90 -1.54
N GLU A 42 3.85 -8.32 -1.71
CA GLU A 42 3.40 -9.22 -2.78
C GLU A 42 2.57 -8.44 -3.83
N PRO A 43 2.58 -8.85 -5.12
CA PRO A 43 1.88 -8.17 -6.21
C PRO A 43 0.35 -8.34 -6.21
N GLY A 44 -0.27 -8.67 -5.08
CA GLY A 44 -1.72 -8.85 -4.95
C GLY A 44 -2.26 -8.23 -3.66
N PRO A 45 -3.54 -7.87 -3.57
CA PRO A 45 -4.17 -7.44 -2.33
C PRO A 45 -4.35 -8.63 -1.37
N PRO A 46 -3.99 -8.49 -0.07
CA PRO A 46 -3.28 -7.37 0.52
C PRO A 46 -1.80 -7.35 0.12
N HIS A 47 -1.25 -6.17 -0.17
CA HIS A 47 0.12 -6.04 -0.68
C HIS A 47 1.17 -6.50 0.33
N CYS A 48 0.85 -6.67 1.62
CA CYS A 48 1.75 -7.24 2.62
C CYS A 48 1.28 -8.64 3.04
N ALA A 49 2.01 -9.67 2.64
CA ALA A 49 1.73 -11.07 3.00
C ALA A 49 2.81 -11.61 3.95
N ALA A 50 2.44 -12.43 4.93
CA ALA A 50 3.41 -13.09 5.78
C ALA A 50 4.27 -14.05 4.94
N LYS A 51 5.59 -14.00 5.09
CA LYS A 51 6.43 -15.13 4.61
C LYS A 51 6.46 -16.18 5.71
N GLU A 52 5.68 -17.23 5.48
CA GLU A 52 5.71 -18.50 6.22
C GLU A 52 7.14 -19.07 6.31
#